data_AF-A0A517XVL4-F1
#
_entry.id   AF-A0A517XVL4-F1
#
_cell.length_a   1.000
_cell.length_b   1.000
_cell.length_c   1.000
_cell.angle_alpha   90.00
_cell.angle_beta   90.00
_cell.angle_gamma   90.00
#
_symmetry.space_group_name_H-M   'P 1'
#
loop_
_entity.id
_entity.type
_entity.pdbx_description
1 polymer ?
#
loop_
_entity_poly.entity_id
_entity_poly.type
_entity_poly.pdbx_seq_one_letter_code
_entity_poly.pdbx_strand_id
1 'polypeptide(L)'
;MSTAVATDDKPPGRFDALVERFADGRVRTLLFAGLGGLAMLFVVLFERGADIGGLMIGVIGAAGLAFGWRGSPAFVLLILLYFLAFPYGLPPPEEDPFELQEGTFRVADLMLAAALVVYLSAHYRLLGLTSLAMPPEPAGFGRKLAQRRRPADLIRKGELPRLFYLTAAVVVVGQIVWAVVINLEVDILADFPLRTAEGPVWRRDGGDMSPWRTRLTVVVGLIFFGTLLARLVFGYWRLRTMTPAEGAMLLTDAGWNETKRERVRVESWRMWGVKRVADRVRAGFGKRGKR
;
A
#
# COMPACT_ATOMS: atom_id res chain seq x y z
N MET A 1 39.37 6.15 -38.60
CA MET A 1 39.11 4.83 -38.01
C MET A 1 38.95 5.01 -36.50
N SER A 2 37.72 4.94 -36.00
CA SER A 2 37.45 5.01 -34.56
C SER A 2 37.52 3.59 -34.02
N THR A 3 38.54 3.29 -33.22
CA THR A 3 38.63 2.05 -32.47
C THR A 3 37.57 2.09 -31.37
N ALA A 4 36.46 1.38 -31.57
CA ALA A 4 35.49 1.14 -30.52
C ALA A 4 36.21 0.37 -29.41
N VAL A 5 36.46 1.05 -28.28
CA VAL A 5 36.96 0.43 -27.07
C VAL A 5 35.84 -0.51 -26.60
N ALA A 6 36.07 -1.81 -26.68
CA ALA A 6 35.20 -2.80 -26.09
C ALA A 6 35.25 -2.61 -24.58
N THR A 7 34.28 -1.90 -24.03
CA THR A 7 34.04 -1.89 -22.58
C THR A 7 33.66 -3.32 -22.19
N ASP A 8 34.38 -3.87 -21.22
CA ASP A 8 34.11 -5.18 -20.65
C ASP A 8 32.75 -5.13 -19.94
N ASP A 9 31.69 -5.46 -20.68
CA ASP A 9 30.28 -5.48 -20.23
C ASP A 9 30.05 -6.70 -19.34
N LYS A 10 30.74 -6.75 -18.19
CA LYS A 10 30.40 -7.71 -17.15
C LYS A 10 29.03 -7.34 -16.61
N PRO A 11 28.06 -8.26 -16.54
CA PRO A 11 26.74 -7.96 -15.99
C PRO A 11 26.91 -7.41 -14.56
N PRO A 12 26.21 -6.31 -14.22
CA PRO A 12 26.34 -5.68 -12.91
C PRO A 12 26.06 -6.71 -11.82
N GLY A 13 26.81 -6.62 -10.71
CA GLY A 13 26.61 -7.51 -9.58
C GLY A 13 25.17 -7.38 -9.04
N ARG A 14 24.64 -8.46 -8.44
CA ARG A 14 23.31 -8.41 -7.80
C ARG A 14 23.18 -7.26 -6.79
N PHE A 15 24.28 -6.93 -6.11
CA PHE A 15 24.32 -5.81 -5.17
C PHE A 15 24.27 -4.45 -5.87
N ASP A 16 24.99 -4.27 -6.97
CA ASP A 16 24.98 -3.03 -7.75
C ASP A 16 23.57 -2.77 -8.33
N ALA A 17 22.91 -3.82 -8.82
CA ALA A 17 21.53 -3.74 -9.29
C ALA A 17 20.55 -3.34 -8.17
N LEU A 18 20.81 -3.75 -6.92
CA LEU A 18 20.02 -3.30 -5.77
C LEU A 18 20.30 -1.82 -5.46
N VAL A 19 21.57 -1.40 -5.42
CA VAL A 19 21.95 -0.01 -5.15
C VAL A 19 21.38 0.93 -6.21
N GLU A 20 21.48 0.57 -7.49
CA GLU A 20 20.92 1.32 -8.61
C GLU A 20 19.39 1.42 -8.50
N ARG A 21 18.73 0.33 -8.09
CA ARG A 21 17.29 0.34 -7.78
C ARG A 21 16.94 1.33 -6.66
N PHE A 22 17.74 1.44 -5.60
CA PHE A 22 17.50 2.42 -4.54
C PHE A 22 17.82 3.87 -4.96
N ALA A 23 18.70 4.05 -5.94
CA ALA A 23 19.01 5.35 -6.52
C ALA A 23 17.85 5.92 -7.36
N ASP A 24 16.98 5.07 -7.91
CA ASP A 24 15.77 5.52 -8.59
C ASP A 24 14.83 6.25 -7.62
N GLY A 25 14.60 7.55 -7.89
CA GLY A 25 13.75 8.41 -7.08
C GLY A 25 12.30 7.90 -6.94
N ARG A 26 11.83 7.08 -7.88
CA ARG A 26 10.49 6.47 -7.87
C ARG A 26 10.40 5.37 -6.83
N VAL A 27 11.34 4.45 -6.89
CA VAL A 27 11.49 3.36 -5.92
C VAL A 27 11.66 3.94 -4.54
N ARG A 28 12.53 4.95 -4.38
CA ARG A 28 12.77 5.60 -3.09
C ARG A 28 11.51 6.19 -2.48
N THR A 29 10.63 6.77 -3.29
CA THR A 29 9.37 7.36 -2.80
C THR A 29 8.41 6.29 -2.29
N LEU A 30 8.25 5.19 -3.03
CA LEU A 30 7.42 4.06 -2.62
C LEU A 30 8.02 3.33 -1.42
N LEU A 31 9.34 3.19 -1.37
CA LEU A 31 10.06 2.59 -0.25
C LEU A 31 9.77 3.36 1.04
N PHE A 32 9.92 4.68 1.03
CA PHE A 32 9.62 5.51 2.21
C PHE A 32 8.14 5.46 2.61
N ALA A 33 7.21 5.41 1.64
CA ALA A 33 5.80 5.24 1.95
C ALA A 33 5.52 3.88 2.61
N GLY A 34 6.11 2.81 2.07
CA GLY A 34 5.99 1.45 2.62
C GLY A 34 6.61 1.34 4.01
N LEU A 35 7.81 1.90 4.21
CA LEU A 35 8.47 1.96 5.53
C LEU A 35 7.68 2.80 6.53
N GLY A 36 7.05 3.90 6.09
CA GLY A 36 6.17 4.71 6.94
C GLY A 36 4.93 3.94 7.38
N GLY A 37 4.25 3.23 6.46
CA GLY A 37 3.13 2.35 6.81
C GLY A 37 3.56 1.23 7.76
N LEU A 38 4.73 0.64 7.51
CA LEU A 38 5.28 -0.44 8.35
C LEU A 38 5.65 0.04 9.76
N ALA A 39 6.26 1.23 9.88
CA ALA A 39 6.57 1.84 11.16
C ALA A 39 5.29 2.13 11.97
N MET A 40 4.23 2.59 11.29
CA MET A 40 2.95 2.81 11.95
C MET A 40 2.31 1.49 12.42
N LEU A 41 2.37 0.42 11.61
CA LEU A 41 1.93 -0.92 12.04
C LEU A 41 2.69 -1.39 13.30
N PHE A 42 4.01 -1.22 13.31
CA PHE A 42 4.86 -1.53 14.47
C PHE A 42 4.40 -0.77 15.71
N VAL A 43 4.23 0.56 15.62
CA VAL A 43 3.83 1.41 16.74
C VAL A 43 2.46 1.00 17.28
N VAL A 44 1.47 0.78 16.41
CA VAL A 44 0.10 0.42 16.87
C VAL A 44 0.08 -0.95 17.54
N LEU A 45 0.84 -1.92 17.04
CA LEU A 45 0.93 -3.24 17.69
C LEU A 45 1.65 -3.17 19.03
N PHE A 46 2.70 -2.35 19.13
CA PHE A 46 3.42 -2.11 20.37
C PHE A 46 2.51 -1.43 21.41
N GLU A 47 1.70 -0.44 21.01
CA GLU A 47 0.70 0.18 21.89
C GLU A 47 -0.37 -0.81 22.39
N ARG A 48 -0.60 -1.90 21.65
CA ARG A 48 -1.50 -3.01 22.05
C ARG A 48 -0.83 -4.08 22.91
N GLY A 49 0.45 -3.92 23.24
CA GLY A 49 1.22 -4.90 24.00
C GLY A 49 1.68 -6.11 23.19
N ALA A 50 1.54 -6.08 21.85
CA ALA A 50 1.99 -7.12 20.94
C ALA A 50 3.43 -6.86 20.45
N ASP A 51 4.38 -6.73 21.38
CA ASP A 51 5.75 -6.28 21.10
C ASP A 51 6.48 -7.19 20.10
N ILE A 52 6.37 -8.51 20.31
CA ILE A 52 6.98 -9.52 19.44
C ILE A 52 6.35 -9.46 18.04
N GLY A 53 5.03 -9.31 17.96
CA GLY A 53 4.30 -9.20 16.70
C GLY A 53 4.67 -7.97 15.89
N GLY A 54 4.78 -6.82 16.57
CA GLY A 54 5.27 -5.58 16.00
C GLY A 54 6.67 -5.79 15.40
N LEU A 55 7.62 -6.34 16.16
CA LEU A 55 8.99 -6.56 15.73
C LEU A 55 9.08 -7.51 14.52
N MET A 56 8.33 -8.62 14.55
CA MET A 56 8.27 -9.57 13.44
C MET A 56 7.74 -8.92 12.16
N ILE A 57 6.67 -8.13 12.25
CA ILE A 57 6.13 -7.37 11.11
C ILE A 57 7.16 -6.38 10.59
N GLY A 58 7.81 -5.62 11.48
CA GLY A 58 8.86 -4.67 11.11
C GLY A 58 10.00 -5.32 10.34
N VAL A 59 10.54 -6.45 10.82
CA VAL A 59 11.65 -7.15 10.18
C VAL A 59 11.22 -7.77 8.84
N ILE A 60 10.11 -8.52 8.81
CA ILE A 60 9.65 -9.22 7.60
C ILE A 60 9.16 -8.24 6.53
N GLY A 61 8.47 -7.18 6.93
CA GLY A 61 8.02 -6.13 6.05
C GLY A 61 9.17 -5.32 5.46
N ALA A 62 10.17 -4.96 6.27
CA ALA A 62 11.34 -4.21 5.81
C ALA A 62 12.21 -5.06 4.87
N ALA A 63 12.46 -6.33 5.23
CA ALA A 63 13.13 -7.28 4.35
C ALA A 63 12.36 -7.46 3.03
N GLY A 64 11.03 -7.55 3.11
CA GLY A 64 10.17 -7.61 1.95
C GLY A 64 10.34 -6.44 0.99
N LEU A 65 10.33 -5.21 1.52
CA LEU A 65 10.51 -3.99 0.73
C LEU A 65 11.92 -3.90 0.16
N ALA A 66 12.94 -4.23 0.95
CA ALA A 66 14.34 -4.14 0.55
C ALA A 66 14.69 -5.16 -0.56
N PHE A 67 14.25 -6.40 -0.41
CA PHE A 67 14.58 -7.48 -1.35
C PHE A 67 13.54 -7.64 -2.48
N GLY A 68 12.39 -6.96 -2.40
CA GLY A 68 11.29 -7.18 -3.34
C GLY A 68 10.70 -8.59 -3.23
N TRP A 69 10.62 -9.14 -2.02
CA TRP A 69 10.09 -10.49 -1.79
C TRP A 69 8.57 -10.50 -1.99
N ARG A 70 8.10 -11.32 -2.94
CA ARG A 70 6.67 -11.44 -3.30
C ARG A 70 5.79 -12.01 -2.17
N GLY A 71 6.35 -12.83 -1.29
CA GLY A 71 5.61 -13.45 -0.19
C GLY A 71 5.40 -12.54 1.02
N SER A 72 6.23 -11.48 1.18
CA SER A 72 6.22 -10.63 2.38
C SER A 72 4.85 -10.05 2.75
N PRO A 73 4.01 -9.53 1.84
CA PRO A 73 2.70 -9.00 2.19
C PRO A 73 1.77 -10.03 2.84
N ALA A 74 1.79 -11.27 2.36
CA ALA A 74 0.98 -12.35 2.92
C ALA A 74 1.45 -12.72 4.33
N PHE A 75 2.76 -12.78 4.57
CA PHE A 75 3.31 -13.01 5.91
C PHE A 75 2.98 -11.86 6.87
N VAL A 76 3.09 -10.61 6.43
CA VAL A 76 2.70 -9.45 7.26
C VAL A 76 1.23 -9.53 7.63
N LEU A 77 0.34 -9.88 6.69
CA LEU A 77 -1.09 -10.06 6.98
C LEU A 77 -1.36 -11.21 7.96
N LEU A 78 -0.68 -12.34 7.77
CA LEU A 78 -0.86 -13.51 8.64
C LEU A 78 -0.39 -13.24 10.07
N ILE A 79 0.79 -12.60 10.22
CA ILE A 79 1.32 -12.22 11.53
C ILE A 79 0.42 -11.16 12.17
N LEU A 80 -0.04 -10.18 11.40
CA LEU A 80 -0.96 -9.15 11.89
C LEU A 80 -2.25 -9.77 12.41
N LEU A 81 -2.87 -10.66 11.64
CA LEU A 81 -4.09 -11.37 12.04
C LEU A 81 -3.86 -12.21 13.30
N TYR A 82 -2.73 -12.93 13.37
CA TYR A 82 -2.38 -13.74 14.53
C TYR A 82 -2.26 -12.91 15.81
N PHE A 83 -1.53 -11.79 15.76
CA PHE A 83 -1.34 -10.93 16.94
C PHE A 83 -2.56 -10.04 17.25
N LEU A 84 -3.48 -9.86 16.31
CA LEU A 84 -4.80 -9.28 16.60
C LEU A 84 -5.69 -10.26 17.37
N ALA A 85 -5.59 -11.56 17.08
CA ALA A 85 -6.30 -12.60 17.84
C ALA A 85 -5.62 -12.91 19.18
N PHE A 86 -4.28 -12.90 19.21
CA PHE A 86 -3.47 -13.31 20.36
C PHE A 86 -2.38 -12.26 20.63
N PRO A 87 -2.69 -11.16 21.33
CA PRO A 87 -1.74 -10.05 21.54
C PRO A 87 -0.45 -10.49 22.27
N TYR A 88 -0.56 -11.46 23.18
CA TYR A 88 0.59 -12.02 23.91
C TYR A 88 1.28 -13.19 23.20
N GLY A 89 0.83 -13.54 21.99
CA GLY A 89 1.43 -14.59 21.16
C GLY A 89 1.08 -16.03 21.54
N LEU A 90 0.35 -16.25 22.64
CA LEU A 90 -0.18 -17.56 23.03
C LEU A 90 -1.71 -17.48 23.17
N PRO A 91 -2.46 -18.50 22.73
CA PRO A 91 -3.89 -18.57 23.01
C PRO A 91 -4.10 -18.70 24.53
N PRO A 92 -4.98 -17.88 25.14
CA PRO A 92 -5.27 -17.99 26.57
C PRO A 92 -5.88 -19.37 26.87
N PRO A 93 -5.54 -19.99 28.01
CA PRO A 93 -5.95 -21.36 28.31
C PRO A 93 -7.45 -21.52 28.63
N GLU A 94 -8.16 -20.47 29.08
CA GLU A 94 -9.52 -20.65 29.66
C GLU A 94 -10.52 -19.49 29.43
N GLU A 95 -10.17 -18.41 28.72
CA GLU A 95 -11.15 -17.35 28.38
C GLU A 95 -11.87 -17.71 27.08
N ASP A 96 -13.21 -17.61 27.08
CA ASP A 96 -14.04 -17.88 25.91
C ASP A 96 -13.53 -16.99 24.76
N PRO A 97 -12.90 -17.55 23.71
CA PRO A 97 -12.26 -16.75 22.65
C PRO A 97 -13.28 -15.92 21.85
N PHE A 98 -14.57 -16.14 22.12
CA PHE A 98 -15.72 -15.44 21.56
C PHE A 98 -16.31 -14.37 22.50
N GLU A 99 -15.82 -14.21 23.74
CA GLU A 99 -15.80 -12.89 24.41
C GLU A 99 -14.76 -12.00 23.70
N LEU A 100 -14.92 -11.86 22.39
CA LEU A 100 -14.47 -10.66 21.71
C LEU A 100 -15.01 -9.52 22.55
N GLN A 101 -14.16 -8.54 22.87
CA GLN A 101 -14.60 -7.26 23.40
C GLN A 101 -15.53 -6.62 22.34
N GLU A 102 -16.76 -7.10 22.28
CA GLU A 102 -17.83 -6.57 21.47
C GLU A 102 -18.04 -5.14 21.97
N GLY A 103 -17.97 -4.20 21.05
CA GLY A 103 -18.74 -2.96 21.24
C GLY A 103 -18.04 -1.64 20.99
N THR A 104 -16.72 -1.56 20.80
CA THR A 104 -16.11 -0.24 20.57
C THR A 104 -15.15 -0.19 19.40
N PHE A 105 -15.50 0.63 18.41
CA PHE A 105 -14.58 1.03 17.35
C PHE A 105 -13.41 1.79 17.98
N ARG A 106 -12.18 1.32 17.75
CA ARG A 106 -10.96 1.91 18.30
C ARG A 106 -10.23 2.71 17.22
N VAL A 107 -9.76 3.92 17.52
CA VAL A 107 -8.89 4.69 16.61
C VAL A 107 -7.72 3.83 16.13
N ALA A 108 -7.17 3.04 17.05
CA ALA A 108 -6.04 2.16 16.78
C ALA A 108 -6.34 1.17 15.63
N ASP A 109 -7.55 0.60 15.54
CA ASP A 109 -7.92 -0.30 14.44
C ASP A 109 -8.01 0.45 13.10
N LEU A 110 -8.56 1.68 13.12
CA LEU A 110 -8.62 2.51 11.92
C LEU A 110 -7.20 2.89 11.45
N MET A 111 -6.33 3.29 12.36
CA MET A 111 -4.93 3.63 12.05
C MET A 111 -4.16 2.41 11.56
N LEU A 112 -4.37 1.24 12.17
CA LEU A 112 -3.79 -0.03 11.74
C LEU A 112 -4.22 -0.40 10.32
N ALA A 113 -5.52 -0.29 10.02
CA ALA A 113 -6.07 -0.55 8.69
C ALA A 113 -5.51 0.43 7.65
N ALA A 114 -5.44 1.73 7.96
CA ALA A 114 -4.86 2.73 7.08
C ALA A 114 -3.37 2.46 6.82
N ALA A 115 -2.60 2.16 7.86
CA ALA A 115 -1.18 1.83 7.77
C ALA A 115 -0.93 0.57 6.92
N LEU A 116 -1.77 -0.46 7.10
CA LEU A 116 -1.74 -1.68 6.30
C LEU A 116 -2.00 -1.39 4.82
N VAL A 117 -3.01 -0.59 4.49
CA VAL A 117 -3.32 -0.21 3.10
C VAL A 117 -2.15 0.56 2.47
N VAL A 118 -1.54 1.50 3.20
CA VAL A 118 -0.36 2.24 2.73
C VAL A 118 0.81 1.29 2.46
N TYR A 119 1.10 0.38 3.38
CA TYR A 119 2.15 -0.64 3.22
C TYR A 119 1.90 -1.53 2.00
N LEU A 120 0.71 -2.13 1.89
CA LEU A 120 0.36 -3.01 0.78
C LEU A 120 0.39 -2.28 -0.56
N SER A 121 -0.17 -1.07 -0.63
CA SER A 121 -0.18 -0.25 -1.84
C SER A 121 1.24 0.08 -2.32
N ALA A 122 2.11 0.50 -1.38
CA ALA A 122 3.50 0.78 -1.68
C ALA A 122 4.27 -0.48 -2.11
N HIS A 123 4.08 -1.60 -1.40
CA HIS A 123 4.78 -2.86 -1.67
C HIS A 123 4.38 -3.45 -3.02
N TYR A 124 3.08 -3.54 -3.34
CA TYR A 124 2.63 -4.06 -4.63
C TYR A 124 3.00 -3.15 -5.79
N ARG A 125 2.98 -1.82 -5.62
CA ARG A 125 3.51 -0.91 -6.65
C ARG A 125 5.00 -1.08 -6.85
N LEU A 126 5.76 -1.24 -5.77
CA LEU A 126 7.20 -1.49 -5.84
C LEU A 126 7.50 -2.82 -6.54
N LEU A 127 6.73 -3.87 -6.25
CA LEU A 127 6.80 -5.14 -6.96
C LEU A 127 6.44 -4.97 -8.43
N GLY A 128 5.38 -4.23 -8.76
CA GLY A 128 5.01 -3.94 -10.15
C GLY A 128 6.15 -3.29 -10.93
N LEU A 129 6.75 -2.22 -10.38
CA LEU A 129 7.88 -1.54 -11.02
C LEU A 129 9.11 -2.44 -11.23
N THR A 130 9.32 -3.40 -10.34
CA THR A 130 10.51 -4.26 -10.37
C THR A 130 10.31 -5.60 -11.05
N SER A 131 9.06 -6.01 -11.25
CA SER A 131 8.68 -7.25 -11.92
C SER A 131 8.14 -7.06 -13.33
N LEU A 132 7.93 -5.80 -13.77
CA LEU A 132 7.60 -5.52 -15.16
C LEU A 132 8.70 -6.10 -16.06
N ALA A 133 8.30 -7.09 -16.85
CA ALA A 133 9.14 -7.87 -17.75
C ALA A 133 9.58 -7.10 -19.01
N MET A 134 9.35 -5.78 -19.07
CA MET A 134 9.95 -4.99 -20.13
C MET A 134 11.42 -4.79 -19.77
N PRO A 135 12.35 -5.20 -20.66
CA PRO A 135 13.75 -4.87 -20.49
C PRO A 135 13.85 -3.37 -20.24
N PRO A 136 14.64 -2.91 -19.25
CA PRO A 136 14.91 -1.49 -19.11
C PRO A 136 15.37 -0.98 -20.48
N GLU A 137 14.74 0.08 -21.00
CA GLU A 137 15.20 0.68 -22.24
C GLU A 137 16.70 0.95 -22.11
N PRO A 138 17.54 0.50 -23.05
CA PRO A 138 18.98 0.63 -22.92
C PRO A 138 19.31 2.11 -22.70
N ALA A 139 20.08 2.40 -21.65
CA ALA A 139 20.45 3.75 -21.20
C ALA A 139 21.24 4.58 -22.25
N GLY A 140 21.36 4.10 -23.48
CA GLY A 140 22.11 4.69 -24.59
C GLY A 140 21.56 6.02 -25.13
N PHE A 141 20.37 6.46 -24.75
CA PHE A 141 19.96 7.85 -24.98
C PHE A 141 20.48 8.78 -23.88
N GLY A 142 21.81 8.82 -23.73
CA GLY A 142 22.56 9.61 -22.74
C GLY A 142 22.43 11.13 -22.84
N ARG A 143 21.47 11.66 -23.59
CA ARG A 143 21.07 13.06 -23.42
C ARG A 143 20.16 13.11 -22.20
N LYS A 144 20.60 13.82 -21.15
CA LYS A 144 19.72 14.33 -20.09
C LYS A 144 18.52 14.98 -20.79
N LEU A 145 17.44 14.22 -20.97
CA LEU A 145 16.22 14.70 -21.58
C LEU A 145 15.79 15.85 -20.68
N ALA A 146 15.90 17.07 -21.22
CA ALA A 146 15.56 18.28 -20.47
C ALA A 146 14.18 18.05 -19.87
N GLN A 147 14.06 18.23 -18.55
CA GLN A 147 12.80 18.05 -17.85
C GLN A 147 11.74 18.90 -18.55
N ARG A 148 10.81 18.26 -19.27
CA ARG A 148 9.74 18.96 -19.94
C ARG A 148 8.71 19.35 -18.89
N ARG A 149 8.37 20.63 -18.86
CA ARG A 149 7.28 21.16 -18.04
C ARG A 149 6.00 20.45 -18.47
N ARG A 150 5.23 19.93 -17.52
CA ARG A 150 3.94 19.30 -17.80
C ARG A 150 3.03 20.31 -18.53
N PRO A 151 2.37 19.95 -19.64
CA PRO A 151 1.40 20.84 -20.29
C PRO A 151 0.37 21.30 -19.27
N ALA A 152 0.16 22.61 -19.17
CA ALA A 152 -0.77 23.18 -18.19
C ALA A 152 -2.21 22.67 -18.39
N ASP A 153 -2.53 22.27 -19.62
CA ASP A 153 -3.85 21.80 -20.05
C ASP A 153 -4.25 20.46 -19.41
N LEU A 154 -3.27 19.67 -18.96
CA LEU A 154 -3.50 18.42 -18.22
C LEU A 154 -3.89 18.66 -16.76
N ILE A 155 -3.64 19.85 -16.20
CA ILE A 155 -4.03 20.21 -14.84
C ILE A 155 -5.36 20.96 -14.94
N ARG A 156 -6.44 20.32 -14.48
CA ARG A 156 -7.76 20.96 -14.55
C ARG A 156 -7.74 22.21 -13.68
N LYS A 157 -8.22 23.35 -14.21
CA LYS A 157 -8.42 24.56 -13.41
C LYS A 157 -9.33 24.21 -12.23
N GLY A 158 -8.85 24.43 -11.00
CA GLY A 158 -9.60 24.10 -9.78
C GLY A 158 -9.34 22.71 -9.18
N GLU A 159 -8.44 21.90 -9.74
CA GLU A 159 -8.12 20.57 -9.20
C GLU A 159 -7.54 20.64 -7.77
N LEU A 160 -6.70 21.65 -7.49
CA LEU A 160 -6.15 21.93 -6.16
C LEU A 160 -7.22 22.30 -5.13
N PRO A 161 -8.04 23.36 -5.33
CA PRO A 161 -9.15 23.66 -4.44
C PRO A 161 -10.03 22.44 -4.21
N ARG A 162 -10.36 21.68 -5.27
CA ARG A 162 -11.17 20.47 -5.16
C ARG A 162 -10.52 19.40 -4.27
N LEU A 163 -9.22 19.17 -4.40
CA LEU A 163 -8.48 18.23 -3.55
C LEU A 163 -8.43 18.69 -2.09
N PHE A 164 -8.27 19.99 -1.84
CA PHE A 164 -8.33 20.54 -0.49
C PHE A 164 -9.74 20.42 0.11
N TYR A 165 -10.79 20.75 -0.65
CA TYR A 165 -12.18 20.55 -0.23
C TYR A 165 -12.48 19.09 0.06
N LEU A 166 -12.01 18.17 -0.77
CA LEU A 166 -12.25 16.74 -0.59
C LEU A 166 -11.48 16.21 0.63
N THR A 167 -10.24 16.63 0.83
CA THR A 167 -9.47 16.32 2.04
C THR A 167 -10.16 16.86 3.29
N ALA A 168 -10.59 18.13 3.28
CA ALA A 168 -11.30 18.75 4.39
C ALA A 168 -12.63 18.04 4.69
N ALA A 169 -13.40 17.71 3.64
CA ALA A 169 -14.65 16.96 3.77
C ALA A 169 -14.41 15.57 4.37
N VAL A 170 -13.37 14.85 3.92
CA VAL A 170 -13.00 13.55 4.49
C VAL A 170 -12.61 13.67 5.96
N VAL A 171 -11.86 14.71 6.34
CA VAL A 171 -11.50 14.96 7.74
C VAL A 171 -12.74 15.27 8.57
N VAL A 172 -13.62 16.16 8.11
CA VAL A 172 -14.86 16.53 8.83
C VAL A 172 -15.78 15.33 8.98
N VAL A 173 -16.03 14.57 7.89
CA VAL A 173 -16.83 13.35 7.95
C VAL A 173 -16.18 12.33 8.88
N GLY A 174 -14.86 12.16 8.82
CA GLY A 174 -14.13 11.29 9.74
C GLY A 174 -14.29 11.71 11.20
N GLN A 175 -14.25 13.01 11.51
CA GLN A 175 -14.47 13.55 12.85
C GLN A 175 -15.93 13.38 13.31
N ILE A 176 -16.91 13.54 12.42
CA ILE A 176 -18.33 13.30 12.74
C ILE A 176 -18.56 11.83 13.02
N VAL A 177 -18.07 10.93 12.16
CA VAL A 177 -18.17 9.48 12.37
C VAL A 177 -17.49 9.09 13.68
N TRP A 178 -16.29 9.64 13.94
CA TRP A 178 -15.57 9.43 15.19
C TRP A 178 -16.36 9.91 16.42
N ALA A 179 -16.94 11.11 16.35
CA ALA A 179 -17.76 11.65 17.42
C ALA A 179 -19.03 10.81 17.65
N VAL A 180 -19.72 10.37 16.59
CA VAL A 180 -20.87 9.48 16.71
C VAL A 180 -20.44 8.18 17.37
N VAL A 181 -19.36 7.57 16.89
CA VAL A 181 -18.85 6.31 17.41
C VAL A 181 -18.48 6.36 18.90
N ILE A 182 -17.83 7.43 19.37
CA ILE A 182 -17.46 7.55 20.80
C ILE A 182 -18.67 7.87 21.67
N ASN A 183 -19.58 8.73 21.19
CA ASN A 183 -20.66 9.23 22.04
C ASN A 183 -21.91 8.35 22.00
N LEU A 184 -22.08 7.50 20.98
CA LEU A 184 -23.25 6.65 20.80
C LEU A 184 -22.99 5.27 21.41
N GLU A 185 -23.56 5.03 22.58
CA GLU A 185 -23.60 3.68 23.16
C GLU A 185 -24.85 2.94 22.66
N VAL A 186 -24.66 1.68 22.28
CA VAL A 186 -25.75 0.78 21.90
C VAL A 186 -26.12 -0.06 23.11
N ASP A 187 -27.21 0.30 23.80
CA ASP A 187 -27.76 -0.45 24.92
C ASP A 187 -28.97 -1.26 24.44
N ILE A 188 -28.77 -2.55 24.19
CA ILE A 188 -29.77 -3.46 23.63
C ILE A 188 -30.92 -3.72 24.64
N LEU A 189 -30.70 -3.41 25.93
CA LEU A 189 -31.66 -3.66 27.01
C LEU A 189 -32.50 -2.41 27.35
N ALA A 190 -32.14 -1.23 26.85
CA ALA A 190 -32.90 0.00 27.04
C ALA A 190 -34.10 0.10 26.09
N ASP A 191 -35.16 0.82 26.51
CA ASP A 191 -36.35 1.08 25.68
C ASP A 191 -36.05 1.77 24.34
N PHE A 192 -34.89 2.45 24.24
CA PHE A 192 -34.37 3.00 23.00
C PHE A 192 -32.88 2.64 22.87
N PRO A 193 -32.47 1.97 21.77
CA PRO A 193 -31.17 1.30 21.68
C PRO A 193 -29.98 2.25 21.50
N LEU A 194 -30.20 3.56 21.30
CA LEU A 194 -29.15 4.54 21.09
C LEU A 194 -29.19 5.60 22.19
N ARG A 195 -28.16 5.64 23.05
CA ARG A 195 -28.04 6.68 24.09
C ARG A 195 -26.71 7.41 23.94
N THR A 196 -26.74 8.72 24.16
CA THR A 196 -25.52 9.52 24.31
C THR A 196 -24.93 9.25 25.69
N ALA A 197 -23.69 8.77 25.76
CA ALA A 197 -23.03 8.50 27.03
C ALA A 197 -22.93 9.80 27.87
N GLU A 198 -23.57 9.84 29.05
CA GLU A 198 -23.57 11.01 29.95
C GLU A 198 -22.22 11.23 30.67
N GLY A 199 -21.26 10.35 30.42
CA GLY A 199 -19.87 10.47 30.82
C GLY A 199 -19.07 9.33 30.19
N PRO A 200 -17.73 9.37 30.20
CA PRO A 200 -16.92 8.27 29.69
C PRO A 200 -17.04 7.07 30.64
N VAL A 201 -18.05 6.21 30.41
CA VAL A 201 -18.26 4.92 31.12
C VAL A 201 -17.00 4.04 31.03
N TRP A 202 -16.16 4.30 30.02
CA TRP A 202 -14.93 3.58 29.70
C TRP A 202 -13.66 4.09 30.41
N ARG A 203 -13.75 5.07 31.32
CA ARG A 203 -12.65 5.36 32.24
C ARG A 203 -12.54 4.24 33.28
N ARG A 204 -12.04 3.09 32.86
CA ARG A 204 -11.45 2.13 33.80
C ARG A 204 -10.32 2.88 34.51
N ASP A 205 -10.36 2.94 35.84
CA ASP A 205 -9.39 3.56 36.76
C ASP A 205 -7.93 3.03 36.64
N GLY A 206 -7.56 2.35 35.55
CA GLY A 206 -6.20 1.87 35.28
C GLY A 206 -5.81 1.82 33.80
N GLY A 207 -6.63 2.36 32.88
CA GLY A 207 -6.39 2.29 31.44
C GLY A 207 -5.94 3.59 30.77
N ASP A 208 -5.92 4.71 31.51
CA ASP A 208 -5.39 5.96 30.96
C ASP A 208 -3.89 5.78 30.71
N MET A 209 -3.48 5.88 29.44
CA MET A 209 -2.08 6.01 29.07
C MET A 209 -1.46 7.06 29.99
N SER A 210 -0.30 6.74 30.57
CA SER A 210 0.43 7.70 31.39
C SER A 210 0.48 9.04 30.62
N PRO A 211 0.30 10.20 31.28
CA PRO A 211 0.19 11.48 30.58
C PRO A 211 1.35 11.74 29.61
N TRP A 212 2.53 11.15 29.86
CA TRP A 212 3.68 11.22 28.95
C TRP A 212 3.51 10.39 27.67
N ARG A 213 2.89 9.20 27.72
CA ARG A 213 2.61 8.35 26.55
C ARG A 213 1.62 9.02 25.61
N THR A 214 0.52 9.56 26.16
CA THR A 214 -0.46 10.32 25.37
C THR A 214 0.18 11.52 24.68
N ARG A 215 1.03 12.28 25.40
CA ARG A 215 1.77 13.42 24.82
C ARG A 215 2.73 12.94 23.73
N LEU A 216 3.44 11.84 23.95
CA LEU A 216 4.36 11.27 22.96
C LEU A 216 3.60 10.82 21.70
N THR A 217 2.50 10.09 21.84
CA THR A 217 1.67 9.65 20.71
C THR A 217 1.11 10.84 19.93
N VAL A 218 0.64 11.90 20.61
CA VAL A 218 0.17 13.13 19.95
C VAL A 218 1.31 13.83 19.20
N VAL A 219 2.50 13.97 19.81
CA VAL A 219 3.65 14.61 19.18
C VAL A 219 4.15 13.80 17.99
N VAL A 220 4.28 12.48 18.13
CA VAL A 220 4.68 11.57 17.04
C VAL A 220 3.65 11.61 15.92
N GLY A 221 2.35 11.57 16.25
CA GLY A 221 1.27 11.73 15.28
C GLY A 221 1.37 13.06 14.54
N LEU A 222 1.56 14.18 15.25
CA LEU A 222 1.65 15.50 14.64
C LEU A 222 2.90 15.66 13.76
N ILE A 223 4.05 15.11 14.17
CA ILE A 223 5.26 15.07 13.34
C ILE A 223 5.03 14.20 12.10
N PHE A 224 4.42 13.01 12.26
CA PHE A 224 4.15 12.10 11.16
C PHE A 224 3.18 12.72 10.14
N PHE A 225 2.05 13.25 10.59
CA PHE A 225 1.08 13.91 9.71
C PHE A 225 1.62 15.23 9.14
N GLY A 226 2.38 16.00 9.93
CA GLY A 226 3.03 17.23 9.48
C GLY A 226 4.06 16.97 8.38
N THR A 227 4.88 15.93 8.52
CA THR A 227 5.84 15.52 7.48
C THR A 227 5.14 14.96 6.25
N LEU A 228 4.05 14.20 6.40
CA LEU A 228 3.20 13.76 5.28
C LEU A 228 2.59 14.95 4.53
N LEU A 229 2.03 15.92 5.26
CA LEU A 229 1.44 17.13 4.69
C LEU A 229 2.50 17.95 3.94
N ALA A 230 3.65 18.20 4.57
CA ALA A 230 4.76 18.89 3.94
C ALA A 230 5.19 18.15 2.67
N ARG A 231 5.36 16.83 2.74
CA ARG A 231 5.70 16.00 1.58
C ARG A 231 4.62 16.05 0.50
N LEU A 232 3.35 16.15 0.84
CA LEU A 232 2.25 16.30 -0.12
C LEU A 232 2.27 17.67 -0.79
N VAL A 233 2.50 18.75 -0.04
CA VAL A 233 2.63 20.11 -0.57
C VAL A 233 3.86 20.26 -1.46
N PHE A 234 5.03 19.83 -0.98
CA PHE A 234 6.27 19.85 -1.76
C PHE A 234 6.23 18.85 -2.92
N GLY A 235 5.59 17.71 -2.74
CA GLY A 235 5.31 16.73 -3.79
C GLY A 235 4.39 17.31 -4.86
N TYR A 236 3.40 18.12 -4.47
CA TYR A 236 2.53 18.85 -5.38
C TYR A 236 3.29 19.94 -6.15
N TRP A 237 4.20 20.65 -5.51
CA TRP A 237 5.10 21.56 -6.21
C TRP A 237 6.01 20.83 -7.19
N ARG A 238 6.50 19.65 -6.81
CA ARG A 238 7.27 18.77 -7.70
C ARG A 238 6.41 18.21 -8.83
N LEU A 239 5.11 17.99 -8.65
CA LEU A 239 4.17 17.57 -9.71
C LEU A 239 4.05 18.58 -10.87
N ARG A 240 4.57 19.81 -10.71
CA ARG A 240 4.72 20.77 -11.83
C ARG A 240 5.89 20.43 -12.75
N THR A 241 6.81 19.57 -12.32
CA THR A 241 7.90 19.04 -13.15
C THR A 241 7.66 17.57 -13.43
N MET A 242 7.59 17.22 -14.71
CA MET A 242 7.39 15.83 -15.13
C MET A 242 8.78 15.22 -15.29
N THR A 243 9.13 14.24 -14.46
CA THR A 243 10.35 13.49 -14.72
C THR A 243 10.18 12.68 -16.02
N PRO A 244 11.24 12.46 -16.83
CA PRO A 244 11.15 11.67 -18.05
C PRO A 244 10.52 10.29 -17.80
N ALA A 245 10.86 9.72 -16.66
CA ALA A 245 10.33 8.47 -16.20
C ALA A 245 8.81 8.57 -15.96
N GLU A 246 8.30 9.58 -15.23
CA GLU A 246 6.85 9.79 -15.02
C GLU A 246 6.11 9.98 -16.35
N GLY A 247 6.73 10.69 -17.30
CA GLY A 247 6.27 10.75 -18.68
C GLY A 247 6.15 9.37 -19.30
N ALA A 248 7.18 8.53 -19.21
CA ALA A 248 7.15 7.15 -19.73
C ALA A 248 6.06 6.30 -19.07
N MET A 249 5.84 6.43 -17.77
CA MET A 249 4.76 5.71 -17.07
C MET A 249 3.38 6.16 -17.55
N LEU A 250 3.16 7.47 -17.69
CA LEU A 250 1.90 8.01 -18.21
C LEU A 250 1.68 7.63 -19.68
N LEU A 251 2.73 7.58 -20.48
CA LEU A 251 2.67 7.06 -21.86
C LEU A 251 2.38 5.56 -21.88
N THR A 252 2.91 4.80 -20.93
CA THR A 252 2.62 3.36 -20.80
C THR A 252 1.16 3.13 -20.41
N ASP A 253 0.64 3.90 -19.46
CA ASP A 253 -0.78 3.82 -19.05
C ASP A 253 -1.72 4.30 -20.17
N ALA A 254 -1.36 5.35 -20.89
CA ALA A 254 -2.11 5.83 -22.05
C ALA A 254 -2.09 4.79 -23.17
N GLY A 255 -0.92 4.28 -23.54
CA GLY A 255 -0.76 3.22 -24.53
C GLY A 255 -1.45 1.92 -24.13
N TRP A 256 -1.47 1.58 -22.84
CA TRP A 256 -2.28 0.47 -22.33
C TRP A 256 -3.77 0.75 -22.51
N ASN A 257 -4.27 1.92 -22.14
CA ASN A 257 -5.67 2.26 -22.29
C ASN A 257 -6.14 2.28 -23.75
N GLU A 258 -5.28 2.71 -24.66
CA GLU A 258 -5.52 2.68 -26.11
C GLU A 258 -5.51 1.24 -26.64
N THR A 259 -4.50 0.44 -26.27
CA THR A 259 -4.30 -0.90 -26.87
C THR A 259 -4.98 -2.04 -26.14
N LYS A 260 -5.47 -1.85 -24.91
CA LYS A 260 -6.02 -2.95 -24.08
C LYS A 260 -7.18 -3.67 -24.77
N ARG A 261 -8.06 -2.93 -25.45
CA ARG A 261 -9.21 -3.53 -26.15
C ARG A 261 -8.74 -4.46 -27.26
N GLU A 262 -7.71 -4.04 -28.00
CA GLU A 262 -7.16 -4.84 -29.09
C GLU A 262 -6.34 -6.03 -28.59
N ARG A 263 -5.57 -5.86 -27.50
CA ARG A 263 -4.88 -6.98 -26.84
C ARG A 263 -5.87 -8.04 -26.34
N VAL A 264 -6.94 -7.63 -25.67
CA VAL A 264 -8.00 -8.54 -25.21
C VAL A 264 -8.67 -9.25 -26.39
N ARG A 265 -8.90 -8.55 -27.49
CA ARG A 265 -9.44 -9.14 -28.72
C ARG A 265 -8.47 -10.19 -29.29
N VAL A 266 -7.19 -9.87 -29.44
CA VAL A 266 -6.16 -10.79 -29.97
C VAL A 266 -6.01 -12.02 -29.07
N GLU A 267 -6.00 -11.85 -27.75
CA GLU A 267 -5.97 -12.98 -26.82
C GLU A 267 -7.24 -13.84 -26.89
N SER A 268 -8.41 -13.21 -27.03
CA SER A 268 -9.68 -13.93 -27.25
C SER A 268 -9.62 -14.78 -28.53
N TRP A 269 -9.07 -14.25 -29.62
CA TRP A 269 -8.85 -14.99 -30.86
C TRP A 269 -7.84 -16.13 -30.69
N ARG A 270 -6.74 -15.92 -29.97
CA ARG A 270 -5.77 -16.98 -29.63
C ARG A 270 -6.45 -18.11 -28.84
N MET A 271 -7.19 -17.78 -27.80
CA MET A 271 -7.92 -18.75 -26.97
C MET A 271 -8.98 -19.51 -27.77
N TRP A 272 -9.70 -18.82 -28.66
CA TRP A 272 -10.64 -19.46 -29.58
C TRP A 272 -9.94 -20.46 -30.52
N GLY A 273 -8.78 -20.09 -31.07
CA GLY A 273 -7.97 -20.96 -31.91
C GLY A 273 -7.50 -22.23 -31.17
N VAL A 274 -6.97 -22.06 -29.95
CA VAL A 274 -6.56 -23.18 -29.08
C VAL A 274 -7.74 -24.12 -28.81
N LYS A 275 -8.91 -23.57 -28.48
CA LYS A 275 -10.12 -24.37 -28.24
C LYS A 275 -10.52 -25.18 -29.49
N ARG A 276 -10.49 -24.57 -30.67
CA ARG A 276 -10.79 -25.26 -31.94
C ARG A 276 -9.84 -26.41 -32.24
N VAL A 277 -8.55 -26.24 -31.98
CA VAL A 277 -7.55 -27.31 -32.17
C VAL A 277 -7.83 -28.45 -31.20
N ALA A 278 -8.07 -28.14 -29.92
CA ALA A 278 -8.41 -29.13 -28.91
C ALA A 278 -9.69 -29.93 -29.25
N ASP A 279 -10.72 -29.27 -29.78
CA ASP A 279 -11.97 -29.90 -30.20
C ASP A 279 -11.75 -30.84 -31.40
N ARG A 280 -10.92 -30.45 -32.38
CA ARG A 280 -10.56 -31.34 -33.51
C ARG A 280 -9.79 -32.57 -33.06
N VAL A 281 -8.83 -32.40 -32.13
CA VAL A 281 -8.05 -33.51 -31.57
C VAL A 281 -8.98 -34.49 -30.85
N ARG A 282 -9.90 -34.01 -30.00
CA ARG A 282 -10.92 -34.85 -29.35
C ARG A 282 -11.81 -35.59 -30.35
N ALA A 283 -12.30 -34.91 -31.37
CA ALA A 283 -13.13 -35.52 -32.41
C ALA A 283 -12.37 -36.59 -33.22
N GLY A 284 -11.08 -36.40 -33.45
CA GLY A 284 -10.21 -37.38 -34.12
C GLY A 284 -9.98 -38.65 -33.30
N PHE A 285 -9.76 -38.53 -31.98
CA PHE A 285 -9.61 -39.68 -31.09
C PHE A 285 -10.90 -40.49 -30.93
N GLY A 286 -12.06 -39.83 -30.86
CA GLY A 286 -13.37 -40.51 -30.75
C GLY A 286 -13.70 -41.42 -31.94
N LYS A 287 -13.14 -41.16 -33.13
CA LYS A 287 -13.35 -42.02 -34.31
C LYS A 287 -12.46 -43.26 -34.36
N ARG A 288 -11.33 -43.30 -33.64
CA ARG A 288 -10.39 -44.44 -33.68
C ARG A 288 -10.77 -45.59 -32.73
N GLY A 289 -11.57 -45.34 -31.69
CA GLY A 289 -11.94 -46.36 -30.69
C GLY A 289 -13.13 -47.26 -31.06
N LYS A 290 -13.67 -47.18 -32.27
CA LYS A 290 -14.84 -48.00 -32.73
C LYS A 290 -14.50 -49.01 -33.83
N ARG A 291 -13.22 -49.32 -34.04
CA ARG A 291 -12.80 -50.38 -34.96
C ARG A 291 -12.27 -51.57 -34.18
#